data_AF-A0A2D4EJP1-F1
#
_entry.id   AF-A0A2D4EJP1-F1
#
_cell.length_a   1.000
_cell.length_b   1.000
_cell.length_c   1.000
_cell.angle_alpha   90.00
_cell.angle_beta   90.00
_cell.angle_gamma   90.00
#
_symmetry.space_group_name_H-M   'P 1'
#
loop_
_entity.id
_entity.type
_entity.pdbx_description
1 polymer ?
#
loop_
_entity_poly.entity_id
_entity_poly.type
_entity_poly.pdbx_seq_one_letter_code
_entity_poly.pdbx_strand_id
1 'polypeptide(L)'
;MPEFTKGLDLKGCKVFLDCAICKRSKSKAAPVPKHATCLSTRIFDLVHTDIVGPFPPSLGGRKYFLTIVDNHSRYGYVFPMKEKSETFQTFKDFATLVYNQ
;
A
#
# COMPACT_ATOMS: atom_id res chain seq x y z
N MET A 1 4.82 15.37 17.83
CA MET A 1 6.29 15.18 17.84
C MET A 1 7.00 16.29 17.05
N PRO A 2 7.14 17.51 17.57
CA PRO A 2 7.73 18.64 16.84
C PRO A 2 9.23 18.85 17.11
N GLU A 3 9.85 18.11 18.03
CA GLU A 3 11.16 18.47 18.57
C GLU A 3 12.38 17.86 17.87
N PHE A 4 12.23 16.97 16.88
CA PHE A 4 13.36 16.12 16.52
C PHE A 4 14.40 16.66 15.53
N THR A 5 14.25 17.84 14.91
CA THR A 5 15.42 18.47 14.24
C THR A 5 15.22 19.97 13.99
N LYS A 6 15.75 20.83 14.87
CA LYS A 6 16.30 22.12 14.41
C LYS A 6 17.63 21.79 13.73
N GLY A 7 17.69 21.94 12.41
CA GLY A 7 18.92 21.75 11.66
C GLY A 7 20.05 22.61 12.26
N LEU A 8 21.24 22.02 12.40
CA LEU A 8 22.42 22.69 12.94
C LEU A 8 22.74 23.92 12.08
N ASP A 9 22.55 25.12 12.63
CA ASP A 9 22.88 26.39 11.98
C ASP A 9 24.37 26.68 12.17
N LEU A 10 25.19 26.17 11.23
CA LEU A 10 26.64 26.36 11.24
C LEU A 10 26.99 27.76 10.69
N LYS A 11 26.73 28.81 11.47
CA LYS A 11 27.18 30.15 11.12
C LYS A 11 28.71 30.22 11.13
N GLY A 12 29.32 30.42 9.96
CA GLY A 12 30.76 30.63 9.81
C GLY A 12 31.60 29.40 9.50
N CYS A 13 31.00 28.21 9.34
CA CYS A 13 31.74 27.04 8.89
C CYS A 13 31.91 27.10 7.36
N LYS A 14 33.06 27.61 6.89
CA LYS A 14 33.45 27.64 5.46
C LYS A 14 33.82 26.26 4.91
N VAL A 15 33.84 25.22 5.75
CA VAL A 15 34.08 23.86 5.30
C VAL A 15 32.75 23.30 4.81
N PHE A 16 32.56 23.32 3.50
CA PHE A 16 31.53 22.51 2.87
C PHE A 16 31.90 21.05 3.15
N LEU A 17 31.40 20.48 4.26
CA LEU A 17 31.68 19.09 4.61
C LEU A 17 31.02 18.21 3.54
N ASP A 18 31.81 17.80 2.55
CA ASP A 18 31.48 16.70 1.66
C ASP A 18 31.58 15.37 2.42
N CYS A 19 30.70 15.23 3.41
CA CYS A 19 30.59 14.02 4.21
C CYS A 19 29.55 13.11 3.56
N ALA A 20 30.01 11.98 3.03
CA ALA A 20 29.16 10.96 2.42
C ALA A 20 28.04 10.49 3.38
N ILE A 21 28.34 10.39 4.69
CA ILE A 21 27.37 10.00 5.72
C ILE A 21 26.27 11.06 5.84
N CYS A 22 26.63 12.33 5.96
CA CYS A 22 25.66 13.43 6.05
C CYS A 22 24.77 13.51 4.80
N LYS A 23 25.34 13.31 3.61
CA LYS A 23 24.59 13.28 2.34
C LYS A 23 23.57 12.15 2.31
N ARG A 24 23.95 10.94 2.75
CA ARG A 24 23.06 9.78 2.82
C ARG A 24 21.98 9.93 3.90
N SER A 25 22.32 10.42 5.08
CA SER A 25 21.35 10.59 6.18
C SER A 25 20.35 11.73 5.94
N LYS A 26 20.71 12.73 5.13
CA LYS A 26 19.84 13.86 4.76
C LYS A 26 19.30 13.77 3.33
N SER A 27 19.54 12.68 2.62
CA SER A 27 19.00 12.51 1.27
C SER A 27 17.48 12.47 1.33
N LYS A 28 16.82 13.25 0.47
CA LYS A 28 15.37 13.15 0.29
C LYS A 28 15.07 11.88 -0.49
N ALA A 29 13.96 11.21 -0.17
CA ALA A 29 13.44 10.15 -1.01
C ALA A 29 13.26 10.68 -2.44
N ALA A 30 13.55 9.84 -3.43
CA ALA A 30 13.29 10.19 -4.82
C ALA A 30 11.80 10.52 -5.00
N PRO A 31 11.45 11.48 -5.88
CA PRO A 31 10.06 11.78 -6.16
C PRO A 31 9.31 10.52 -6.61
N VAL A 32 8.14 10.27 -6.02
CA VAL A 32 7.26 9.19 -6.48
C VAL A 32 6.76 9.57 -7.88
N PRO A 33 6.82 8.66 -8.88
CA PRO A 33 6.28 8.92 -10.20
C PRO A 33 4.82 9.38 -10.13
N LYS A 34 4.47 10.42 -10.90
CA LYS A 34 3.10 10.96 -10.95
C LYS A 34 2.11 10.04 -11.69
N HIS A 35 2.65 9.13 -12.50
CA HIS A 35 1.87 8.19 -13.30
C HIS A 35 2.23 6.77 -12.91
N ALA A 36 1.24 5.89 -12.92
CA ALA A 36 1.45 4.46 -12.77
C ALA A 36 2.35 3.97 -13.91
N THR A 37 3.41 3.27 -13.56
CA THR A 37 4.31 2.61 -14.52
C THR A 37 3.72 1.31 -15.07
N CYS A 38 2.69 0.75 -14.41
CA CYS A 38 1.97 -0.43 -14.86
C CYS A 38 0.54 -0.04 -15.25
N LEU A 39 0.27 -0.02 -16.56
CA LEU A 39 -1.06 0.19 -17.10
C LEU A 39 -1.66 -1.18 -17.42
N SER A 40 -2.75 -1.52 -16.74
CA SER A 40 -3.58 -2.69 -17.07
C SER A 40 -4.29 -2.45 -18.40
N THR A 41 -4.21 -3.39 -19.34
CA THR A 41 -4.80 -3.20 -20.69
C THR A 41 -6.15 -3.88 -20.84
N ARG A 42 -6.42 -4.89 -20.02
CA ARG A 42 -7.67 -5.64 -19.96
C ARG A 42 -8.12 -5.76 -18.51
N ILE A 43 -9.42 -6.05 -18.35
CA ILE A 43 -10.03 -6.37 -17.05
C ILE A 43 -9.33 -7.62 -16.50
N PHE A 44 -8.96 -7.58 -15.22
CA PHE A 44 -8.28 -8.64 -14.48
C PHE A 44 -6.82 -8.93 -14.90
N ASP A 45 -6.17 -8.11 -15.74
CA ASP A 45 -4.71 -8.21 -15.97
C ASP A 45 -3.92 -7.95 -14.67
N LEU A 46 -4.43 -7.03 -13.83
CA LEU A 46 -3.85 -6.68 -12.54
C LEU A 46 -4.95 -6.34 -11.54
N VAL A 47 -4.93 -7.01 -10.39
CA VAL A 47 -5.78 -6.70 -9.24
C VAL A 47 -4.93 -6.27 -8.06
N HIS A 48 -5.42 -5.27 -7.32
CA HIS A 48 -4.86 -4.86 -6.04
C HIS A 48 -5.71 -5.43 -4.92
N THR A 49 -5.08 -6.16 -3.99
CA THR A 49 -5.77 -6.80 -2.87
C THR A 49 -5.28 -6.25 -1.55
N ASP A 50 -6.19 -6.05 -0.59
CA ASP A 50 -5.84 -5.68 0.78
C ASP A 50 -6.73 -6.41 1.80
N ILE A 51 -6.19 -6.65 2.99
CA ILE A 51 -6.94 -7.19 4.13
C ILE A 51 -7.11 -6.08 5.15
N VAL A 52 -8.34 -5.63 5.32
CA VAL A 52 -8.68 -4.56 6.25
C VAL A 52 -9.36 -5.12 7.50
N GLY A 53 -8.95 -4.63 8.67
CA GLY A 53 -9.46 -5.02 9.99
C GLY A 53 -8.34 -5.29 11.02
N PRO A 54 -8.69 -5.74 12.23
CA PRO A 54 -10.02 -6.18 12.67
C PRO A 54 -10.98 -5.02 12.98
N PHE A 55 -12.23 -5.17 12.58
CA PHE A 55 -13.36 -4.32 12.95
C PHE A 55 -14.19 -4.96 14.07
N PRO A 56 -15.09 -4.20 14.74
CA PRO A 56 -16.12 -4.81 15.58
C PRO A 56 -16.84 -5.93 14.83
N PRO A 57 -17.01 -7.13 15.44
CA PRO A 57 -17.64 -8.25 14.76
C PRO A 57 -19.03 -7.89 14.24
N SER A 58 -19.32 -8.24 13.00
CA SER A 58 -20.69 -8.21 12.49
C SER A 58 -21.59 -9.23 13.21
N LEU A 59 -22.91 -9.21 12.95
CA LEU A 59 -23.84 -10.24 13.45
C LEU A 59 -23.39 -11.68 13.10
N GLY A 60 -22.66 -11.87 12.00
CA GLY A 60 -22.10 -13.16 11.59
C GLY A 60 -20.69 -13.44 12.13
N GLY A 61 -20.17 -12.63 13.04
CA GLY A 61 -18.84 -12.77 13.64
C GLY A 61 -17.67 -12.40 12.71
N ARG A 62 -17.95 -11.76 11.56
CA ARG A 62 -16.92 -11.36 10.59
C ARG A 62 -16.25 -10.07 11.06
N LYS A 63 -14.92 -10.05 11.09
CA LYS A 63 -14.06 -8.98 11.63
C LYS A 63 -13.13 -8.38 10.59
N TYR A 64 -12.96 -9.04 9.44
CA TYR A 64 -12.04 -8.61 8.38
C TYR A 64 -12.77 -8.50 7.05
N PHE A 65 -12.20 -7.74 6.12
CA PHE A 65 -12.60 -7.75 4.72
C PHE A 65 -11.38 -7.99 3.85
N LEU A 66 -11.52 -8.89 2.86
CA LEU A 66 -10.62 -8.93 1.71
C LEU A 66 -11.20 -7.99 0.65
N THR A 67 -10.49 -6.91 0.35
CA THR A 67 -10.84 -6.00 -0.75
C THR A 67 -10.00 -6.37 -1.96
N ILE A 68 -10.62 -6.38 -3.13
CA ILE A 68 -9.96 -6.68 -4.42
C ILE A 68 -10.43 -5.63 -5.41
N VAL A 69 -9.50 -4.86 -5.98
CA VAL A 69 -9.80 -3.80 -6.95
C VAL A 69 -9.11 -4.12 -8.27
N ASP A 70 -9.87 -4.23 -9.34
CA ASP A 70 -9.34 -4.37 -10.69
C ASP A 70 -8.72 -3.05 -11.15
N ASN A 71 -7.46 -3.09 -11.60
CA ASN A 71 -6.72 -1.88 -11.97
C ASN A 71 -7.28 -1.22 -13.24
N HIS A 72 -7.81 -2.02 -14.19
CA HIS A 72 -8.34 -1.52 -15.46
C HIS A 72 -9.74 -0.91 -15.31
N SER A 73 -10.72 -1.70 -14.86
CA SER A 73 -12.12 -1.27 -14.74
C SER A 73 -12.40 -0.40 -13.53
N ARG A 74 -11.48 -0.39 -12.55
CA ARG A 74 -11.67 0.23 -11.23
C ARG A 74 -12.78 -0.41 -10.39
N TYR A 75 -13.33 -1.53 -10.82
CA TYR A 75 -14.36 -2.26 -10.08
C TYR A 75 -13.77 -2.90 -8.82
N GLY A 76 -14.49 -2.79 -7.71
CA GLY A 76 -14.08 -3.32 -6.40
C GLY A 76 -14.99 -4.44 -5.90
N TYR A 77 -14.38 -5.52 -5.41
CA TYR A 77 -15.02 -6.62 -4.71
C TYR A 77 -14.64 -6.58 -3.24
N VAL A 78 -15.59 -6.94 -2.38
CA VAL A 78 -15.39 -6.96 -0.93
C VAL A 78 -15.93 -8.27 -0.37
N PHE A 79 -15.07 -9.04 0.29
CA PHE A 79 -15.43 -10.32 0.89
C PHE A 79 -15.22 -10.29 2.41
N PRO A 80 -16.29 -10.43 3.22
CA PRO A 80 -16.18 -10.36 4.67
C PRO A 80 -15.71 -11.72 5.24
N MET A 81 -14.74 -11.67 6.16
CA MET A 81 -14.08 -12.83 6.76
C MET A 81 -14.10 -12.77 8.30
N LYS A 82 -14.13 -13.93 8.96
CA LYS A 82 -13.99 -14.09 10.41
C LYS A 82 -12.53 -14.03 10.85
N GLU A 83 -11.64 -14.68 10.10
CA GLU A 83 -10.21 -14.76 10.41
C GLU A 83 -9.34 -14.44 9.18
N LYS A 84 -8.13 -13.91 9.39
CA LYS A 84 -7.21 -13.60 8.27
C LYS A 84 -6.78 -14.83 7.47
N SER A 85 -6.82 -16.02 8.07
CA SER A 85 -6.49 -17.29 7.42
C SER A 85 -7.45 -17.66 6.29
N GLU A 86 -8.66 -17.11 6.27
CA GLU A 86 -9.65 -17.34 5.21
C GLU A 86 -9.28 -16.65 3.88
N THR A 87 -8.30 -15.74 3.89
CA THR A 87 -7.93 -14.91 2.73
C THR A 87 -7.61 -15.75 1.48
N PHE A 88 -6.77 -16.78 1.62
CA PHE A 88 -6.31 -17.54 0.46
C PHE A 88 -7.45 -18.29 -0.22
N GLN A 89 -8.35 -18.89 0.56
CA GLN A 89 -9.51 -19.57 0.00
C GLN A 89 -10.49 -18.57 -0.64
N THR A 90 -10.79 -17.47 0.05
CA THR A 90 -11.64 -16.41 -0.47
C THR A 90 -11.11 -15.84 -1.80
N PHE A 91 -9.79 -15.69 -1.93
CA PHE A 91 -9.16 -15.26 -3.18
C PHE A 91 -9.31 -16.28 -4.31
N LYS A 92 -9.21 -17.59 -4.03
CA LYS A 92 -9.47 -18.64 -5.04
C LYS A 92 -10.92 -18.64 -5.50
N ASP A 93 -11.85 -18.42 -4.59
CA ASP A 93 -13.28 -18.35 -4.89
C ASP A 93 -13.56 -17.13 -5.79
N PHE A 94 -12.93 -15.98 -5.48
CA PHE A 94 -12.93 -14.81 -6.37
C PHE A 94 -12.35 -15.12 -7.76
N ALA A 95 -11.18 -15.75 -7.83
CA ALA A 95 -10.56 -16.10 -9.12
C ALA A 95 -11.50 -17.00 -9.94
N THR A 96 -12.10 -18.00 -9.31
CA THR A 96 -13.07 -18.89 -9.96
C THR A 96 -14.32 -18.14 -10.43
N LEU A 97 -14.81 -17.18 -9.63
CA LEU A 97 -15.95 -16.34 -10.00
C LEU A 97 -15.66 -15.52 -11.27
N VAL A 98 -14.47 -14.92 -11.40
CA VAL A 98 -14.14 -14.08 -12.55
C VAL A 98 -13.72 -14.87 -13.79
N TYR A 99 -13.14 -16.06 -13.64
CA TYR A 99 -12.81 -16.92 -14.79
C TYR A 99 -14.04 -17.51 -15.49
N ASN A 100 -15.18 -17.60 -14.79
CA ASN A 100 -16.43 -18.17 -15.31
C ASN A 100 -17.45 -17.10 -15.76
N GLN A 101 -17.07 -15.82 -15.84
CA GLN A 101 -17.86 -14.73 -16.42
C GLN A 101 -17.52 -14.55 -17.89
#